data_AF-A0A821PN71-F1
#
_entry.id   AF-A0A821PN71-F1
#
_cell.length_a   1.000
_cell.length_b   1.000
_cell.length_c   1.000
_cell.angle_alpha   90.00
_cell.angle_beta   90.00
_cell.angle_gamma   90.00
#
_symmetry.space_group_name_H-M   'P 1'
#
loop_
_entity.id
_entity.type
_entity.pdbx_description
1 polymer ?
#
loop_
_entity_poly.entity_id
_entity_poly.type
_entity_poly.pdbx_seq_one_letter_code
_entity_poly.pdbx_strand_id
1 'polypeptide(L)'
;MSADSSETHVNETDTVETERVNICKTHNTQESSSITNNEQFHEHPILKKYLPKQLCEILEHWLVDGTLNEDEKKIFRTCAEFLFKSTKINSDAKEWISQQTELINLTEKCLNEIGAYGYYIGVGGVEDPNLESFDWLIQAYENVQCKQLLDTIVKCVTSRFYVDVLHGLSDGKATSLSVTEHFLLITCPKYILTCDRDKTYSSKIATKMLDYYEDLLHAFLPHIKDWTISVMSCLYYPITFVLSFVPSLPYEQRKPMYDIILVILLNTSTADSNTVGPRSKVIYTSLCLLIEMVRCDRILLSELKYKSDVKSDLLKILNDLSKYENNEQIQLKAIELTSLLLPEEEFRKENNTERVTGLFVKNFNAAIQDGKSNKADEVLRGLNGIEIA
;
A
#
# COMPACT_ATOMS: atom_id res chain seq x y z
N MET A 1 -40.45 -48.46 44.28
CA MET A 1 -41.01 -47.19 43.77
C MET A 1 -40.17 -46.08 44.36
N SER A 2 -39.16 -45.66 43.61
CA SER A 2 -38.18 -44.65 44.00
C SER A 2 -38.08 -43.73 42.79
N ALA A 3 -38.65 -42.54 42.93
CA ALA A 3 -38.63 -41.49 41.92
C ALA A 3 -37.61 -40.42 42.33
N ASP A 4 -36.78 -40.07 41.35
CA ASP A 4 -36.26 -38.75 40.99
C ASP A 4 -35.70 -37.81 42.07
N SER A 5 -34.41 -37.53 41.93
CA SER A 5 -33.97 -36.18 41.49
C SER A 5 -32.47 -36.19 41.12
N SER A 6 -32.18 -36.48 39.85
CA SER A 6 -30.92 -36.07 39.21
C SER A 6 -31.20 -34.83 38.38
N GLU A 7 -31.06 -33.65 38.97
CA GLU A 7 -31.03 -32.39 38.23
C GLU A 7 -29.75 -32.36 37.39
N THR A 8 -29.97 -32.41 36.08
CA THR A 8 -29.04 -32.12 35.01
C THR A 8 -28.48 -30.70 35.16
N HIS A 9 -27.19 -30.59 35.50
CA HIS A 9 -26.38 -29.45 35.12
C HIS A 9 -26.28 -29.42 33.59
N VAL A 10 -27.19 -28.67 32.95
CA VAL A 10 -27.09 -28.34 31.51
C VAL A 10 -26.33 -27.03 31.41
N ASN A 11 -25.22 -27.08 30.66
CA ASN A 11 -24.31 -26.00 30.30
C ASN A 11 -25.03 -24.70 29.89
N GLU A 12 -24.91 -23.66 30.70
CA GLU A 12 -25.26 -22.27 30.33
C GLU A 12 -24.16 -21.61 29.44
N THR A 13 -22.96 -22.18 29.41
CA THR A 13 -21.84 -21.72 28.56
C THR A 13 -22.06 -22.06 27.09
N ASP A 14 -22.58 -23.26 26.79
CA ASP A 14 -22.80 -23.73 25.41
C ASP A 14 -23.93 -22.95 24.69
N THR A 15 -24.95 -22.51 25.42
CA THR A 15 -26.09 -21.76 24.85
C THR A 15 -25.71 -20.35 24.44
N VAL A 16 -24.84 -19.68 25.19
CA VAL A 16 -24.40 -18.32 24.89
C VAL A 16 -23.42 -18.28 23.70
N GLU A 17 -22.51 -19.25 23.59
CA GLU A 17 -21.66 -19.40 22.39
C GLU A 17 -22.48 -19.74 21.16
N THR A 18 -23.46 -20.64 21.28
CA THR A 18 -24.33 -21.03 20.17
C THR A 18 -25.23 -19.88 19.69
N GLU A 19 -25.74 -19.03 20.60
CA GLU A 19 -26.46 -17.80 20.25
C GLU A 19 -25.56 -16.76 19.55
N ARG A 20 -24.35 -16.52 20.07
CA ARG A 20 -23.38 -15.58 19.47
C ARG A 20 -23.03 -15.97 18.04
N VAL A 21 -22.75 -17.26 17.84
CA VAL A 21 -22.42 -17.85 16.56
C VAL A 21 -23.61 -17.80 15.61
N ASN A 22 -24.84 -18.03 16.10
CA ASN A 22 -26.05 -17.91 15.29
C ASN A 22 -26.38 -16.47 14.89
N ILE A 23 -26.10 -15.46 15.72
CA ILE A 23 -26.33 -14.04 15.37
C ILE A 23 -25.39 -13.60 14.24
N CYS A 24 -24.10 -13.97 14.30
CA CYS A 24 -23.16 -13.72 13.20
C CYS A 24 -23.49 -14.56 11.95
N LYS A 25 -24.02 -15.79 12.10
CA LYS A 25 -24.41 -16.67 10.98
C LYS A 25 -25.72 -16.23 10.29
N THR A 26 -26.73 -15.79 11.03
CA THR A 26 -28.05 -15.36 10.48
C THR A 26 -27.96 -14.04 9.71
N HIS A 27 -27.09 -13.12 10.13
CA HIS A 27 -26.79 -11.87 9.41
C HIS A 27 -25.84 -12.04 8.22
N ASN A 28 -25.41 -13.28 7.93
CA ASN A 28 -24.73 -13.63 6.68
C ASN A 28 -25.76 -14.03 5.57
N THR A 29 -26.98 -14.41 5.97
CA THR A 29 -28.06 -14.86 5.08
C THR A 29 -29.10 -13.78 4.77
N GLN A 30 -29.29 -12.81 5.66
CA GLN A 30 -29.86 -11.51 5.26
C GLN A 30 -28.70 -10.68 4.77
N GLU A 31 -28.67 -10.41 3.46
CA GLU A 31 -27.89 -9.41 2.73
C GLU A 31 -26.81 -8.70 3.57
N SER A 32 -25.54 -8.61 3.17
CA SER A 32 -25.09 -7.62 2.18
C SER A 32 -25.93 -6.31 2.08
N SER A 33 -26.70 -5.95 3.10
CA SER A 33 -27.34 -4.65 3.24
C SER A 33 -26.21 -3.73 3.65
N SER A 34 -25.65 -3.08 2.65
CA SER A 34 -24.72 -1.97 2.83
C SER A 34 -25.31 -1.03 3.87
N ILE A 35 -24.69 -0.96 5.05
CA ILE A 35 -24.90 0.17 5.95
C ILE A 35 -24.41 1.38 5.16
N THR A 36 -25.35 2.14 4.61
CA THR A 36 -25.08 3.24 3.68
C THR A 36 -25.10 4.59 4.37
N ASN A 37 -25.57 4.65 5.62
CA ASN A 37 -25.67 5.88 6.38
C ASN A 37 -25.41 5.67 7.89
N ASN A 38 -25.24 6.79 8.59
CA ASN A 38 -24.88 6.91 9.99
C ASN A 38 -25.94 6.34 10.96
N GLU A 39 -27.23 6.54 10.64
CA GLU A 39 -28.35 6.03 11.44
C GLU A 39 -28.37 4.49 11.47
N GLN A 40 -28.20 3.84 10.32
CA GLN A 40 -28.12 2.37 10.23
C GLN A 40 -26.92 1.78 10.98
N PHE A 41 -25.82 2.53 11.10
CA PHE A 41 -24.63 2.08 11.84
C PHE A 41 -24.88 2.09 13.35
N HIS A 42 -25.48 3.16 13.88
CA HIS A 42 -25.75 3.30 15.31
C HIS A 42 -26.87 2.39 15.84
N GLU A 43 -27.78 1.96 14.99
CA GLU A 43 -28.86 1.04 15.34
C GLU A 43 -28.44 -0.44 15.25
N HIS A 44 -27.29 -0.74 14.63
CA HIS A 44 -26.86 -2.11 14.40
C HIS A 44 -26.48 -2.82 15.72
N PRO A 45 -27.23 -3.85 16.16
CA PRO A 45 -27.05 -4.45 17.49
C PRO A 45 -25.69 -5.12 17.69
N ILE A 46 -25.11 -5.67 16.60
CA ILE A 46 -23.77 -6.27 16.61
C ILE A 46 -22.71 -5.26 17.05
N LEU A 47 -22.79 -4.01 16.58
CA LEU A 47 -21.74 -3.02 16.76
C LEU A 47 -21.61 -2.53 18.20
N LYS A 48 -22.75 -2.26 18.86
CA LYS A 48 -22.75 -1.72 20.22
C LYS A 48 -22.48 -2.75 21.31
N LYS A 49 -22.88 -4.01 21.10
CA LYS A 49 -22.91 -5.00 22.19
C LYS A 49 -21.95 -6.17 22.03
N TYR A 50 -21.62 -6.56 20.81
CA TYR A 50 -20.95 -7.84 20.56
C TYR A 50 -19.59 -7.68 19.88
N LEU A 51 -19.45 -6.75 18.94
CA LEU A 51 -18.27 -6.68 18.08
C LEU A 51 -16.95 -6.40 18.82
N PRO A 52 -16.83 -5.39 19.73
CA PRO A 52 -15.57 -5.16 20.44
C PRO A 52 -15.15 -6.37 21.25
N LYS A 53 -16.09 -6.90 22.04
CA LYS A 53 -15.83 -8.01 22.94
C LYS A 53 -15.40 -9.26 22.17
N GLN A 54 -16.11 -9.60 21.09
CA GLN A 54 -15.76 -10.76 20.27
C GLN A 54 -14.39 -10.62 19.61
N LEU A 55 -14.08 -9.45 19.04
CA LEU A 55 -12.78 -9.22 18.43
C LEU A 55 -11.65 -9.21 19.47
N CYS A 56 -11.86 -8.65 20.66
CA CYS A 56 -10.89 -8.71 21.74
C CYS A 56 -10.64 -10.15 22.19
N GLU A 57 -11.71 -10.92 22.49
CA GLU A 57 -11.61 -12.35 22.86
C GLU A 57 -10.84 -13.16 21.80
N ILE A 58 -11.15 -12.94 20.52
CA ILE A 58 -10.48 -13.61 19.39
C ILE A 58 -9.00 -13.23 19.30
N LEU A 59 -8.66 -11.93 19.39
CA LEU A 59 -7.26 -11.51 19.31
C LEU A 59 -6.46 -12.00 20.52
N GLU A 60 -7.07 -12.06 21.72
CA GLU A 60 -6.44 -12.64 22.90
C GLU A 60 -6.17 -14.14 22.72
N HIS A 61 -7.16 -14.90 22.26
CA HIS A 61 -6.99 -16.33 21.99
C HIS A 61 -5.93 -16.57 20.92
N TRP A 62 -5.98 -15.82 19.82
CA TRP A 62 -4.96 -15.93 18.77
C TRP A 62 -3.56 -15.56 19.30
N LEU A 63 -3.46 -14.56 20.16
CA LEU A 63 -2.20 -14.14 20.78
C LEU A 63 -1.60 -15.20 21.71
N VAL A 64 -2.44 -15.89 22.48
CA VAL A 64 -2.00 -16.88 23.47
C VAL A 64 -1.76 -18.25 22.83
N ASP A 65 -2.71 -18.72 22.02
CA ASP A 65 -2.73 -20.10 21.53
C ASP A 65 -2.18 -20.24 20.11
N GLY A 66 -1.95 -19.12 19.41
CA GLY A 66 -1.47 -19.11 18.02
C GLY A 66 -2.45 -19.69 17.01
N THR A 67 -3.64 -20.12 17.43
CA THR A 67 -4.65 -20.76 16.60
C THR A 67 -6.05 -20.33 17.04
N LEU A 68 -7.01 -20.46 16.12
CA LEU A 68 -8.42 -20.20 16.37
C LEU A 68 -9.23 -21.45 15.99
N ASN A 69 -10.32 -21.69 16.69
CA ASN A 69 -11.29 -22.71 16.29
C ASN A 69 -12.14 -22.23 15.08
N GLU A 70 -12.89 -23.13 14.43
CA GLU A 70 -13.62 -22.79 13.21
C GLU A 70 -14.72 -21.73 13.41
N ASP A 71 -15.35 -21.67 14.58
CA ASP A 71 -16.34 -20.65 14.88
C ASP A 71 -15.68 -19.29 15.13
N GLU A 72 -14.57 -19.25 15.87
CA GLU A 72 -13.76 -18.04 16.08
C GLU A 72 -13.22 -17.49 14.76
N LYS A 73 -12.68 -18.34 13.88
CA LYS A 73 -12.25 -17.97 12.53
C LYS A 73 -13.37 -17.29 11.76
N LYS A 74 -14.56 -17.91 11.78
CA LYS A 74 -15.72 -17.39 11.07
C LYS A 74 -16.16 -16.04 11.63
N ILE A 75 -16.21 -15.90 12.95
CA ILE A 75 -16.56 -14.63 13.61
C ILE A 75 -15.51 -13.58 13.25
N PHE A 76 -14.21 -13.89 13.38
CA PHE A 76 -13.14 -12.95 13.09
C PHE A 76 -13.24 -12.41 11.67
N ARG A 77 -13.36 -13.33 10.69
CA ARG A 77 -13.52 -13.01 9.28
C ARG A 77 -14.69 -12.08 9.04
N THR A 78 -15.87 -12.43 9.53
CA THR A 78 -17.09 -11.63 9.35
C THR A 78 -16.96 -10.24 9.99
N CYS A 79 -16.43 -10.17 11.21
CA CYS A 79 -16.29 -8.93 11.95
C CYS A 79 -15.25 -7.99 11.32
N ALA A 80 -14.09 -8.51 10.92
CA ALA A 80 -13.04 -7.72 10.30
C ALA A 80 -13.45 -7.20 8.91
N GLU A 81 -14.08 -8.05 8.09
CA GLU A 81 -14.58 -7.64 6.78
C GLU A 81 -15.65 -6.55 6.89
N PHE A 82 -16.56 -6.71 7.87
CA PHE A 82 -17.58 -5.71 8.17
C PHE A 82 -16.93 -4.37 8.53
N LEU A 83 -15.99 -4.33 9.47
CA LEU A 83 -15.32 -3.10 9.87
C LEU A 83 -14.57 -2.44 8.71
N PHE A 84 -13.87 -3.23 7.91
CA PHE A 84 -13.19 -2.72 6.73
C PHE A 84 -14.15 -2.05 5.75
N LYS A 85 -15.30 -2.69 5.46
CA LYS A 85 -16.31 -2.11 4.56
C LYS A 85 -16.97 -0.87 5.15
N SER A 86 -17.36 -0.90 6.43
CA SER A 86 -18.03 0.21 7.10
C SER A 86 -17.13 1.45 7.20
N THR A 87 -15.88 1.28 7.60
CA THR A 87 -14.93 2.39 7.77
C THR A 87 -14.56 3.09 6.45
N LYS A 88 -14.78 2.48 5.28
CA LYS A 88 -14.55 3.15 3.99
C LYS A 88 -15.50 4.32 3.73
N ILE A 89 -16.75 4.20 4.17
CA ILE A 89 -17.85 5.08 3.71
C ILE A 89 -18.60 5.77 4.84
N ASN A 90 -18.47 5.31 6.08
CA ASN A 90 -19.27 5.78 7.22
C ASN A 90 -18.40 6.50 8.26
N SER A 91 -18.73 7.76 8.59
CA SER A 91 -17.97 8.56 9.56
C SER A 91 -18.04 8.01 10.98
N ASP A 92 -19.21 7.49 11.37
CA ASP A 92 -19.46 7.01 12.73
C ASP A 92 -18.74 5.68 12.95
N ALA A 93 -18.61 4.87 11.89
CA ALA A 93 -17.75 3.70 11.90
C ALA A 93 -16.27 4.06 12.12
N LYS A 94 -15.82 5.15 11.49
CA LYS A 94 -14.46 5.65 11.69
C LYS A 94 -14.25 6.15 13.12
N GLU A 95 -15.19 6.93 13.64
CA GLU A 95 -15.14 7.42 15.01
C GLU A 95 -15.17 6.26 16.01
N TRP A 96 -16.08 5.31 15.82
CA TRP A 96 -16.26 4.17 16.72
C TRP A 96 -14.98 3.33 16.86
N ILE A 97 -14.35 2.94 15.73
CA ILE A 97 -13.15 2.10 15.79
C ILE A 97 -11.96 2.85 16.40
N SER A 98 -11.89 4.17 16.19
CA SER A 98 -10.84 5.01 16.80
C SER A 98 -10.93 5.09 18.33
N GLN A 99 -12.10 4.79 18.91
CA GLN A 99 -12.34 4.79 20.35
C GLN A 99 -12.13 3.41 21.01
N GLN A 100 -11.88 2.34 20.24
CA GLN A 100 -11.72 0.98 20.77
C GLN A 100 -10.30 0.71 21.29
N THR A 101 -9.89 1.38 22.37
CA THR A 101 -8.53 1.31 22.93
C THR A 101 -8.05 -0.13 23.20
N GLU A 102 -8.90 -0.97 23.78
CA GLU A 102 -8.55 -2.36 24.10
C GLU A 102 -8.24 -3.18 22.83
N LEU A 103 -9.11 -3.06 21.82
CA LEU A 103 -8.93 -3.73 20.54
C LEU A 103 -7.65 -3.27 19.82
N ILE A 104 -7.38 -1.96 19.87
CA ILE A 104 -6.15 -1.37 19.29
C ILE A 104 -4.92 -1.94 20.01
N ASN A 105 -4.92 -1.99 21.34
CA ASN A 105 -3.80 -2.53 22.12
C ASN A 105 -3.55 -4.02 21.83
N LEU A 106 -4.60 -4.82 21.67
CA LEU A 106 -4.47 -6.24 21.31
C LEU A 106 -3.94 -6.39 19.88
N THR A 107 -4.43 -5.59 18.94
CA THR A 107 -3.91 -5.54 17.57
C THR A 107 -2.41 -5.19 17.56
N GLU A 108 -2.01 -4.21 18.36
CA GLU A 108 -0.60 -3.80 18.51
C GLU A 108 0.27 -4.94 19.04
N LYS A 109 -0.22 -5.73 20.01
CA LYS A 109 0.49 -6.92 20.51
C LYS A 109 0.66 -7.97 19.41
N CYS A 110 -0.39 -8.29 18.67
CA CYS A 110 -0.29 -9.23 17.54
C CYS A 110 0.72 -8.73 16.49
N LEU A 111 0.68 -7.43 16.13
CA LEU A 111 1.66 -6.83 15.22
C LEU A 111 3.10 -6.93 15.73
N ASN A 112 3.33 -6.75 17.05
CA ASN A 112 4.66 -6.91 17.63
C ASN A 112 5.17 -8.35 17.49
N GLU A 113 4.31 -9.36 17.69
CA GLU A 113 4.69 -10.78 17.48
C GLU A 113 5.03 -11.06 16.01
N ILE A 114 4.27 -10.50 15.06
CA ILE A 114 4.59 -10.58 13.62
C ILE A 114 5.94 -9.93 13.34
N GLY A 115 6.13 -8.68 13.78
CA GLY A 115 7.35 -7.93 13.48
C GLY A 115 8.61 -8.50 14.14
N ALA A 116 8.48 -9.12 15.32
CA ALA A 116 9.60 -9.68 16.07
C ALA A 116 9.96 -11.11 15.66
N TYR A 117 8.96 -11.97 15.44
CA TYR A 117 9.17 -13.42 15.29
C TYR A 117 8.52 -14.02 14.05
N GLY A 118 7.74 -13.25 13.30
CA GLY A 118 6.99 -13.77 12.16
C GLY A 118 5.99 -14.84 12.58
N TYR A 119 5.52 -14.81 13.83
CA TYR A 119 4.79 -15.90 14.47
C TYR A 119 3.50 -16.31 13.73
N TYR A 120 2.82 -15.35 13.10
CA TYR A 120 1.61 -15.58 12.30
C TYR A 120 1.86 -15.55 10.78
N ILE A 121 3.13 -15.44 10.37
CA ILE A 121 3.52 -15.52 8.96
C ILE A 121 3.79 -16.99 8.67
N GLY A 122 3.16 -17.52 7.61
CA GLY A 122 3.20 -18.95 7.31
C GLY A 122 4.61 -19.53 7.33
N VAL A 123 4.91 -20.41 8.29
CA VAL A 123 6.21 -21.08 8.43
C VAL A 123 6.15 -22.42 7.70
N GLY A 124 7.08 -22.65 6.75
CA GLY A 124 7.15 -23.91 6.01
C GLY A 124 6.12 -24.06 4.88
N GLY A 125 5.60 -22.95 4.35
CA GLY A 125 4.72 -22.94 3.17
C GLY A 125 3.22 -23.09 3.48
N VAL A 126 2.82 -23.03 4.75
CA VAL A 126 1.41 -23.00 5.16
C VAL A 126 1.11 -21.66 5.81
N GLU A 127 0.29 -20.83 5.16
CA GLU A 127 -0.13 -19.53 5.70
C GLU A 127 -1.09 -19.69 6.87
N ASP A 128 -0.98 -18.80 7.87
CA ASP A 128 -2.00 -18.72 8.92
C ASP A 128 -3.32 -18.25 8.28
N PRO A 129 -4.39 -19.07 8.32
CA PRO A 129 -5.68 -18.73 7.73
C PRO A 129 -6.32 -17.48 8.38
N ASN A 130 -5.88 -17.09 9.58
CA ASN A 130 -6.40 -15.94 10.31
C ASN A 130 -5.80 -14.62 9.82
N LEU A 131 -4.67 -14.67 9.13
CA LEU A 131 -3.96 -13.48 8.65
C LEU A 131 -4.81 -12.66 7.66
N GLU A 132 -5.70 -13.30 6.89
CA GLU A 132 -6.62 -12.60 5.98
C GLU A 132 -7.61 -11.72 6.76
N SER A 133 -8.14 -12.24 7.87
CA SER A 133 -9.05 -11.49 8.73
C SER A 133 -8.31 -10.35 9.44
N PHE A 134 -7.08 -10.60 9.87
CA PHE A 134 -6.23 -9.59 10.47
C PHE A 134 -5.85 -8.48 9.49
N ASP A 135 -5.57 -8.83 8.23
CA ASP A 135 -5.30 -7.86 7.15
C ASP A 135 -6.47 -6.89 6.96
N TRP A 136 -7.72 -7.37 6.94
CA TRP A 136 -8.90 -6.50 6.88
C TRP A 136 -9.02 -5.59 8.10
N LEU A 137 -8.70 -6.09 9.30
CA LEU A 137 -8.69 -5.28 10.51
C LEU A 137 -7.66 -4.14 10.41
N ILE A 138 -6.44 -4.42 9.92
CA ILE A 138 -5.43 -3.37 9.69
C ILE A 138 -5.89 -2.37 8.63
N GLN A 139 -6.53 -2.81 7.56
CA GLN A 139 -7.11 -1.91 6.56
C GLN A 139 -8.26 -1.05 7.12
N ALA A 140 -9.03 -1.55 8.10
CA ALA A 140 -10.01 -0.74 8.81
C ALA A 140 -9.34 0.38 9.64
N TYR A 141 -8.22 0.06 10.30
CA TYR A 141 -7.40 1.05 11.01
C TYR A 141 -6.73 2.06 10.08
N GLU A 142 -6.35 1.64 8.85
CA GLU A 142 -5.84 2.53 7.80
C GLU A 142 -6.87 3.61 7.45
N ASN A 143 -8.13 3.21 7.24
CA ASN A 143 -9.22 4.11 6.85
C ASN A 143 -9.50 5.23 7.88
N VAL A 144 -9.07 5.03 9.12
CA VAL A 144 -9.18 6.01 10.23
C VAL A 144 -7.86 6.64 10.62
N GLN A 145 -6.77 6.31 9.92
CA GLN A 145 -5.42 6.81 10.18
C GLN A 145 -4.98 6.62 11.65
N CYS A 146 -5.22 5.44 12.23
CA CYS A 146 -4.92 5.16 13.64
C CYS A 146 -3.40 5.21 13.95
N LYS A 147 -2.89 6.37 14.38
CA LYS A 147 -1.43 6.57 14.56
C LYS A 147 -0.78 5.64 15.59
N GLN A 148 -1.55 5.04 16.51
CA GLN A 148 -1.04 4.17 17.56
C GLN A 148 -0.35 2.90 17.00
N LEU A 149 -0.80 2.35 15.88
CA LEU A 149 -0.22 1.12 15.33
C LEU A 149 1.03 1.38 14.48
N LEU A 150 1.32 2.64 14.15
CA LEU A 150 2.33 3.02 13.16
C LEU A 150 3.72 2.45 13.46
N ASP A 151 4.17 2.57 14.72
CA ASP A 151 5.47 2.05 15.15
C ASP A 151 5.61 0.54 14.92
N THR A 152 4.57 -0.22 15.25
CA THR A 152 4.57 -1.69 15.10
C THR A 152 4.46 -2.11 13.64
N ILE A 153 3.68 -1.41 12.82
CA ILE A 153 3.60 -1.65 11.37
C ILE A 153 4.95 -1.33 10.70
N VAL A 154 5.64 -0.28 11.15
CA VAL A 154 7.00 0.04 10.70
C VAL A 154 7.97 -1.09 11.07
N LYS A 155 7.85 -1.67 12.26
CA LYS A 155 8.65 -2.86 12.63
C LYS A 155 8.38 -4.03 11.68
N CYS A 156 7.12 -4.28 11.30
CA CYS A 156 6.79 -5.34 10.33
C CYS A 156 7.52 -5.15 8.99
N VAL A 157 7.45 -3.96 8.37
CA VAL A 157 8.08 -3.69 7.06
C VAL A 157 9.60 -3.47 7.12
N THR A 158 10.17 -3.40 8.31
CA THR A 158 11.63 -3.34 8.53
C THR A 158 12.19 -4.63 9.14
N SER A 159 11.34 -5.64 9.32
CA SER A 159 11.71 -6.95 9.85
C SER A 159 12.47 -7.78 8.81
N ARG A 160 13.15 -8.83 9.27
CA ARG A 160 13.79 -9.81 8.39
C ARG A 160 12.77 -10.56 7.53
N PHE A 161 11.58 -10.83 8.06
CA PHE A 161 10.52 -11.55 7.33
C PHE A 161 10.03 -10.79 6.10
N TYR A 162 9.95 -9.46 6.19
CA TYR A 162 9.66 -8.62 5.04
C TYR A 162 10.69 -8.84 3.92
N VAL A 163 11.99 -8.86 4.28
CA VAL A 163 13.09 -9.14 3.34
C VAL A 163 13.03 -10.57 2.79
N ASP A 164 12.72 -11.56 3.62
CA ASP A 164 12.60 -12.96 3.21
C ASP A 164 11.45 -13.17 2.20
N VAL A 165 10.30 -12.51 2.43
CA VAL A 165 9.17 -12.51 1.49
C VAL A 165 9.55 -11.87 0.15
N LEU A 166 10.35 -10.80 0.18
CA LEU A 166 10.85 -10.18 -1.05
C LEU A 166 11.78 -11.13 -1.81
N HIS A 167 12.69 -11.83 -1.12
CA HIS A 167 13.56 -12.81 -1.79
C HIS A 167 12.77 -14.00 -2.35
N GLY A 168 11.78 -14.52 -1.63
CA GLY A 168 10.96 -15.67 -2.06
C GLY A 168 10.17 -15.42 -3.35
N LEU A 169 9.89 -14.16 -3.68
CA LEU A 169 9.19 -13.77 -4.91
C LEU A 169 10.05 -13.93 -6.19
N SER A 170 11.37 -14.04 -6.06
CA SER A 170 12.28 -14.25 -7.20
C SER A 170 12.13 -15.62 -7.87
N ASP A 171 11.42 -16.57 -7.24
CA ASP A 171 11.13 -17.89 -7.86
C ASP A 171 9.92 -17.86 -8.83
N GLY A 172 9.20 -16.73 -8.88
CA GLY A 172 8.58 -16.18 -10.09
C GLY A 172 7.62 -17.05 -10.90
N LYS A 173 6.44 -17.43 -10.37
CA LYS A 173 5.28 -17.92 -11.17
C LYS A 173 3.88 -17.59 -10.62
N ALA A 174 3.75 -16.93 -9.47
CA ALA A 174 2.43 -16.74 -8.85
C ALA A 174 1.60 -15.67 -9.60
N THR A 175 0.36 -16.01 -9.95
CA THR A 175 -0.61 -15.11 -10.58
C THR A 175 -1.35 -14.22 -9.59
N SER A 176 -1.20 -14.47 -8.29
CA SER A 176 -1.82 -13.75 -7.18
C SER A 176 -0.87 -13.69 -6.00
N LEU A 177 -1.04 -12.66 -5.19
CA LEU A 177 -0.34 -12.54 -3.90
C LEU A 177 -0.87 -13.58 -2.93
N SER A 178 0.02 -14.16 -2.12
CA SER A 178 -0.38 -14.85 -0.90
C SER A 178 -0.93 -13.85 0.13
N VAL A 179 -1.58 -14.32 1.19
CA VAL A 179 -2.11 -13.44 2.24
C VAL A 179 -0.96 -12.71 2.95
N THR A 180 0.14 -13.42 3.20
CA THR A 180 1.38 -12.87 3.76
C THR A 180 1.95 -11.77 2.88
N GLU A 181 2.08 -12.05 1.58
CA GLU A 181 2.61 -11.08 0.62
C GLU A 181 1.71 -9.85 0.52
N HIS A 182 0.39 -10.01 0.48
CA HIS A 182 -0.55 -8.89 0.49
C HIS A 182 -0.38 -8.05 1.77
N PHE A 183 -0.38 -8.69 2.93
CA PHE A 183 -0.28 -8.01 4.22
C PHE A 183 1.02 -7.20 4.34
N LEU A 184 2.16 -7.84 4.10
CA LEU A 184 3.47 -7.23 4.28
C LEU A 184 3.84 -6.26 3.16
N LEU A 185 3.53 -6.57 1.90
CA LEU A 185 3.99 -5.78 0.75
C LEU A 185 2.99 -4.70 0.32
N ILE A 186 1.72 -4.81 0.72
CA ILE A 186 0.69 -3.83 0.36
C ILE A 186 0.11 -3.17 1.61
N THR A 187 -0.55 -3.91 2.48
CA THR A 187 -1.34 -3.34 3.58
C THR A 187 -0.47 -2.54 4.55
N CYS A 188 0.62 -3.13 5.06
CA CYS A 188 1.51 -2.42 5.98
C CYS A 188 2.16 -1.16 5.35
N PRO A 189 2.77 -1.22 4.15
CA PRO A 189 3.32 -0.02 3.51
C PRO A 189 2.28 1.05 3.20
N LYS A 190 1.09 0.66 2.73
CA LYS A 190 -0.01 1.58 2.45
C LYS A 190 -0.45 2.30 3.71
N TYR A 191 -0.58 1.58 4.81
CA TYR A 191 -0.88 2.14 6.12
C TYR A 191 0.07 3.27 6.49
N ILE A 192 1.37 3.01 6.42
CA ILE A 192 2.42 3.99 6.75
C ILE A 192 2.29 5.23 5.86
N LEU A 193 2.06 5.05 4.56
CA LEU A 193 1.91 6.16 3.62
C LEU A 193 0.64 7.00 3.86
N THR A 194 -0.40 6.42 4.46
CA THR A 194 -1.68 7.12 4.72
C THR A 194 -1.74 7.89 6.04
N CYS A 195 -0.95 7.51 7.06
CA CYS A 195 -1.02 8.07 8.43
C CYS A 195 -0.40 9.48 8.61
N ASP A 196 -0.44 10.33 7.58
CA ASP A 196 0.43 11.50 7.35
C ASP A 196 1.89 11.14 7.07
N ARG A 197 2.54 11.93 6.20
CA ARG A 197 3.98 11.83 5.86
C ARG A 197 4.84 12.27 7.05
N ASP A 198 4.77 11.57 8.18
CA ASP A 198 5.77 11.72 9.21
C ASP A 198 7.11 11.26 8.63
N LYS A 199 7.93 12.26 8.29
CA LYS A 199 9.21 12.09 7.62
C LYS A 199 10.15 11.18 8.42
N THR A 200 9.95 11.04 9.72
CA THR A 200 10.75 10.19 10.61
C THR A 200 10.60 8.73 10.23
N TYR A 201 9.36 8.25 10.06
CA TYR A 201 9.09 6.86 9.68
C TYR A 201 9.50 6.56 8.26
N SER A 202 9.15 7.46 7.33
CA SER A 202 9.60 7.34 5.94
C SER A 202 11.11 7.23 5.88
N SER A 203 11.87 8.05 6.64
CA SER A 203 13.34 8.03 6.73
C SER A 203 13.95 6.80 7.44
N LYS A 204 13.21 6.17 8.36
CA LYS A 204 13.66 4.89 8.95
C LYS A 204 13.53 3.75 7.95
N ILE A 205 12.38 3.67 7.26
CA ILE A 205 12.09 2.64 6.27
C ILE A 205 13.00 2.81 5.06
N ALA A 206 13.09 4.04 4.54
CA ALA A 206 14.09 4.53 3.61
C ALA A 206 15.48 3.91 3.77
N THR A 207 16.09 4.15 4.93
CA THR A 207 17.45 3.76 5.25
C THR A 207 17.56 2.25 5.22
N LYS A 208 16.59 1.58 5.84
CA LYS A 208 16.54 0.12 5.86
C LYS A 208 16.34 -0.48 4.47
N MET A 209 15.53 0.16 3.63
CA MET A 209 15.32 -0.23 2.24
C MET A 209 16.61 -0.04 1.45
N LEU A 210 17.26 1.11 1.58
CA LEU A 210 18.56 1.42 0.96
C LEU A 210 19.62 0.38 1.28
N ASP A 211 19.69 -0.08 2.53
CA ASP A 211 20.64 -1.12 2.97
C ASP A 211 20.46 -2.45 2.22
N TYR A 212 19.24 -2.74 1.74
CA TYR A 212 18.91 -3.96 0.99
C TYR A 212 18.57 -3.69 -0.47
N TYR A 213 18.60 -2.44 -0.91
CA TYR A 213 17.96 -1.99 -2.16
C TYR A 213 18.66 -2.56 -3.39
N GLU A 214 20.00 -2.62 -3.33
CA GLU A 214 20.83 -3.17 -4.40
C GLU A 214 20.51 -4.67 -4.58
N ASP A 215 20.61 -5.47 -3.52
CA ASP A 215 20.33 -6.91 -3.56
C ASP A 215 18.90 -7.22 -3.98
N LEU A 216 17.94 -6.52 -3.37
CA LEU A 216 16.53 -6.75 -3.56
C LEU A 216 16.09 -6.43 -4.99
N LEU A 217 16.51 -5.28 -5.52
CA LEU A 217 16.12 -4.88 -6.86
C LEU A 217 16.93 -5.60 -7.92
N HIS A 218 18.20 -5.93 -7.70
CA HIS A 218 18.91 -6.84 -8.59
C HIS A 218 18.26 -8.21 -8.66
N ALA A 219 17.68 -8.73 -7.57
CA ALA A 219 16.90 -9.96 -7.61
C ALA A 219 15.61 -9.81 -8.43
N PHE A 220 14.94 -8.65 -8.38
CA PHE A 220 13.69 -8.41 -9.12
C PHE A 220 13.86 -7.97 -10.57
N LEU A 221 14.98 -7.33 -10.91
CA LEU A 221 15.26 -6.79 -12.25
C LEU A 221 15.16 -7.85 -13.37
N PRO A 222 15.61 -9.11 -13.20
CA PRO A 222 15.38 -10.18 -14.16
C PRO A 222 13.89 -10.47 -14.42
N HIS A 223 13.05 -10.37 -13.38
CA HIS A 223 11.62 -10.66 -13.42
C HIS A 223 10.75 -9.46 -13.81
N ILE A 224 11.35 -8.28 -13.99
CA ILE A 224 10.59 -7.08 -14.37
C ILE A 224 9.92 -7.21 -15.73
N LYS A 225 10.38 -8.15 -16.57
CA LYS A 225 9.74 -8.46 -17.85
C LYS A 225 8.36 -9.11 -17.67
N ASP A 226 8.14 -9.81 -16.54
CA ASP A 226 6.94 -10.60 -16.29
C ASP A 226 5.83 -9.82 -15.55
N TRP A 227 6.13 -8.61 -15.04
CA TRP A 227 5.18 -7.68 -14.40
C TRP A 227 4.08 -8.35 -13.56
N THR A 228 4.43 -9.27 -12.66
CA THR A 228 3.45 -9.85 -11.74
C THR A 228 3.00 -8.82 -10.72
N ILE A 229 1.78 -8.98 -10.17
CA ILE A 229 1.24 -8.08 -9.14
C ILE A 229 2.19 -7.99 -7.94
N SER A 230 2.82 -9.11 -7.58
CA SER A 230 3.79 -9.17 -6.49
C SER A 230 5.03 -8.33 -6.79
N VAL A 231 5.68 -8.53 -7.93
CA VAL A 231 6.84 -7.71 -8.35
C VAL A 231 6.49 -6.22 -8.37
N MET A 232 5.32 -5.85 -8.89
CA MET A 232 4.87 -4.45 -8.92
C MET A 232 4.70 -3.85 -7.53
N SER A 233 4.17 -4.61 -6.58
CA SER A 233 3.94 -4.16 -5.21
C SER A 233 5.27 -3.99 -4.47
N CYS A 234 6.23 -4.90 -4.70
CA CYS A 234 7.60 -4.81 -4.19
C CYS A 234 8.37 -3.59 -4.73
N LEU A 235 8.07 -3.14 -5.94
CA LEU A 235 8.69 -1.94 -6.50
C LEU A 235 8.02 -0.67 -5.99
N TYR A 236 6.68 -0.62 -6.03
CA TYR A 236 5.93 0.61 -5.82
C TYR A 236 6.18 1.26 -4.45
N TYR A 237 6.06 0.49 -3.37
CA TYR A 237 6.13 1.05 -2.02
C TYR A 237 7.56 1.49 -1.63
N PRO A 238 8.61 0.69 -1.83
CA PRO A 238 9.99 1.15 -1.60
C PRO A 238 10.35 2.40 -2.39
N ILE A 239 10.03 2.45 -3.69
CA ILE A 239 10.26 3.66 -4.52
C ILE A 239 9.52 4.87 -3.94
N THR A 240 8.28 4.69 -3.46
CA THR A 240 7.48 5.77 -2.87
C THR A 240 8.06 6.26 -1.54
N PHE A 241 8.55 5.34 -0.69
CA PHE A 241 9.31 5.74 0.49
C PHE A 241 10.51 6.56 0.07
N VAL A 242 11.29 6.10 -0.91
CA VAL A 242 12.48 6.82 -1.37
C VAL A 242 12.22 8.20 -1.92
N LEU A 243 11.20 8.31 -2.76
CA LEU A 243 10.75 9.59 -3.27
C LEU A 243 10.51 10.64 -2.16
N SER A 244 10.09 10.20 -0.96
CA SER A 244 9.79 11.10 0.15
C SER A 244 11.02 11.73 0.83
N PHE A 245 12.24 11.25 0.56
CA PHE A 245 13.47 11.74 1.22
C PHE A 245 14.68 11.91 0.28
N VAL A 246 14.53 11.71 -1.03
CA VAL A 246 15.60 11.91 -2.05
C VAL A 246 16.45 13.16 -1.82
N PRO A 247 15.88 14.35 -1.50
CA PRO A 247 16.69 15.57 -1.34
C PRO A 247 17.70 15.47 -0.19
N SER A 248 17.42 14.62 0.80
CA SER A 248 18.29 14.41 1.97
C SER A 248 19.35 13.32 1.76
N LEU A 249 19.30 12.59 0.65
CA LEU A 249 20.26 11.52 0.39
C LEU A 249 21.58 12.04 -0.18
N PRO A 250 22.73 11.52 0.27
CA PRO A 250 24.01 11.76 -0.37
C PRO A 250 24.06 11.09 -1.75
N TYR A 251 24.97 11.56 -2.61
CA TYR A 251 25.14 11.06 -3.98
C TYR A 251 25.32 9.53 -4.02
N GLU A 252 26.11 8.99 -3.10
CA GLU A 252 26.45 7.57 -2.99
C GLU A 252 25.22 6.69 -2.76
N GLN A 253 24.20 7.21 -2.07
CA GLN A 253 22.93 6.50 -1.87
C GLN A 253 21.95 6.73 -3.03
N ARG A 254 22.02 7.88 -3.70
CA ARG A 254 21.17 8.16 -4.88
C ARG A 254 21.61 7.38 -6.11
N LYS A 255 22.90 7.14 -6.29
CA LYS A 255 23.45 6.57 -7.52
C LYS A 255 22.94 5.15 -7.84
N PRO A 256 22.98 4.17 -6.91
CA PRO A 256 22.44 2.82 -7.17
C PRO A 256 20.96 2.87 -7.54
N MET A 257 20.20 3.71 -6.85
CA MET A 257 18.79 3.89 -7.13
C MET A 257 18.52 4.47 -8.51
N TYR A 258 19.26 5.50 -8.89
CA TYR A 258 19.18 6.10 -10.22
C TYR A 258 19.38 5.04 -11.30
N ASP A 259 20.37 4.15 -11.15
CA ASP A 259 20.65 3.10 -12.12
C ASP A 259 19.48 2.09 -12.19
N ILE A 260 18.91 1.69 -11.05
CA ILE A 260 17.74 0.80 -11.02
C ILE A 260 16.51 1.44 -11.66
N ILE A 261 16.19 2.69 -11.31
CA ILE A 261 15.04 3.41 -11.86
C ILE A 261 15.17 3.57 -13.38
N LEU A 262 16.39 3.80 -13.88
CA LEU A 262 16.63 3.78 -15.32
C LEU A 262 16.35 2.40 -15.91
N VAL A 263 16.82 1.31 -15.32
CA VAL A 263 16.52 -0.04 -15.83
C VAL A 263 15.02 -0.32 -15.84
N ILE A 264 14.28 0.09 -14.80
CA ILE A 264 12.82 -0.03 -14.75
C ILE A 264 12.21 0.68 -15.96
N LEU A 265 12.53 1.96 -16.16
CA LEU A 265 11.96 2.76 -17.23
C LEU A 265 12.38 2.26 -18.61
N LEU A 266 13.65 1.85 -18.78
CA LEU A 266 14.22 1.37 -20.04
C LEU A 266 13.73 -0.01 -20.48
N ASN A 267 13.04 -0.75 -19.61
CA ASN A 267 12.52 -2.06 -19.97
C ASN A 267 11.38 -1.91 -21.00
N THR A 268 11.51 -2.52 -22.18
CA THR A 268 10.60 -2.39 -23.33
C THR A 268 9.12 -2.55 -23.02
N SER A 269 8.81 -3.29 -21.97
CA SER A 269 7.46 -3.56 -21.55
C SER A 269 6.79 -2.29 -20.98
N THR A 270 7.52 -1.33 -20.37
CA THR A 270 6.97 -0.07 -19.85
C THR A 270 6.32 0.82 -20.90
N ALA A 271 6.67 0.65 -22.18
CA ALA A 271 6.15 1.44 -23.29
C ALA A 271 4.75 1.00 -23.80
N ASP A 272 4.16 -0.06 -23.22
CA ASP A 272 2.83 -0.51 -23.63
C ASP A 272 1.74 0.48 -23.19
N SER A 273 1.13 1.16 -24.17
CA SER A 273 0.06 2.15 -24.00
C SER A 273 -1.26 1.59 -23.46
N ASN A 274 -1.37 0.27 -23.25
CA ASN A 274 -2.54 -0.38 -22.65
C ASN A 274 -2.32 -0.83 -21.20
N THR A 275 -1.17 -0.51 -20.62
CA THR A 275 -0.86 -0.72 -19.21
C THR A 275 -1.87 -0.07 -18.24
N VAL A 276 -2.55 -0.88 -17.43
CA VAL A 276 -3.46 -0.40 -16.38
C VAL A 276 -3.08 -1.01 -15.03
N GLY A 277 -3.41 -0.32 -13.94
CA GLY A 277 -3.34 -0.87 -12.60
C GLY A 277 -1.98 -0.66 -11.91
N PRO A 278 -1.43 -1.66 -11.19
CA PRO A 278 -0.21 -1.50 -10.38
C PRO A 278 1.01 -1.06 -11.20
N ARG A 279 1.08 -1.46 -12.47
CA ARG A 279 2.21 -1.14 -13.35
C ARG A 279 2.32 0.36 -13.65
N SER A 280 1.19 1.00 -13.93
CA SER A 280 1.13 2.44 -14.15
C SER A 280 1.60 3.21 -12.90
N LYS A 281 1.31 2.69 -11.70
CA LYS A 281 1.81 3.27 -10.45
C LYS A 281 3.33 3.17 -10.34
N VAL A 282 3.92 2.01 -10.65
CA VAL A 282 5.39 1.83 -10.65
C VAL A 282 6.05 2.77 -11.65
N ILE A 283 5.54 2.87 -12.89
CA ILE A 283 6.06 3.78 -13.91
C ILE A 283 5.98 5.23 -13.44
N TYR A 284 4.81 5.66 -12.95
CA TYR A 284 4.61 7.02 -12.45
C TYR A 284 5.57 7.36 -11.31
N THR A 285 5.68 6.49 -10.29
CA THR A 285 6.57 6.72 -9.15
C THR A 285 8.05 6.71 -9.59
N SER A 286 8.41 5.86 -10.56
CA SER A 286 9.76 5.81 -11.15
C SER A 286 10.11 7.11 -11.87
N LEU A 287 9.20 7.66 -12.68
CA LEU A 287 9.38 8.97 -13.32
C LEU A 287 9.56 10.07 -12.27
N CYS A 288 8.69 10.12 -11.26
CA CYS A 288 8.80 11.08 -10.17
C CYS A 288 10.16 10.99 -9.46
N LEU A 289 10.60 9.77 -9.15
CA LEU A 289 11.87 9.55 -8.46
C LEU A 289 13.06 9.98 -9.31
N LEU A 290 13.08 9.64 -10.60
CA LEU A 290 14.15 10.04 -11.50
C LEU A 290 14.22 11.56 -11.64
N ILE A 291 13.08 12.23 -11.82
CA ILE A 291 12.99 13.69 -11.88
C ILE A 291 13.57 14.32 -10.61
N GLU A 292 13.15 13.86 -9.44
CA GLU A 292 13.63 14.42 -8.17
C GLU A 292 15.13 14.15 -7.95
N MET A 293 15.64 12.98 -8.34
CA MET A 293 17.07 12.68 -8.28
C MET A 293 17.89 13.64 -9.14
N VAL A 294 17.51 13.85 -10.41
CA VAL A 294 18.28 14.73 -11.31
C VAL A 294 18.11 16.21 -10.98
N ARG A 295 17.02 16.61 -10.32
CA ARG A 295 16.85 17.95 -9.76
C ARG A 295 17.78 18.19 -8.57
N CYS A 296 17.91 17.21 -7.69
CA CYS A 296 18.75 17.31 -6.50
C CYS A 296 20.24 17.12 -6.78
N ASP A 297 20.58 16.45 -7.89
CA ASP A 297 21.95 16.01 -8.17
C ASP A 297 22.42 16.35 -9.59
N ARG A 298 23.30 17.34 -9.69
CA ARG A 298 23.85 17.81 -10.97
C ARG A 298 24.74 16.78 -11.65
N ILE A 299 25.37 15.87 -10.89
CA ILE A 299 26.21 14.80 -11.45
C ILE A 299 25.30 13.81 -12.17
N LEU A 300 24.23 13.34 -11.52
CA LEU A 300 23.27 12.43 -12.13
C LEU A 300 22.56 13.06 -13.35
N LEU A 301 22.21 14.34 -13.28
CA LEU A 301 21.66 15.07 -14.43
C LEU A 301 22.65 15.09 -15.60
N SER A 302 23.92 15.36 -15.33
CA SER A 302 24.98 15.38 -16.36
C SER A 302 25.17 13.99 -16.95
N GLU A 303 25.25 12.94 -16.13
CA GLU A 303 25.30 11.56 -16.61
C GLU A 303 24.15 11.25 -17.56
N LEU A 304 22.92 11.62 -17.18
CA LEU A 304 21.72 11.36 -17.99
C LEU A 304 21.70 12.18 -19.29
N LYS A 305 22.24 13.40 -19.28
CA LYS A 305 22.31 14.28 -20.47
C LYS A 305 23.37 13.86 -21.48
N TYR A 306 24.50 13.32 -21.02
CA TYR A 306 25.69 13.11 -21.86
C TYR A 306 25.96 11.64 -22.22
N LYS A 307 25.32 10.67 -21.55
CA LYS A 307 25.33 9.26 -22.00
C LYS A 307 24.39 9.07 -23.19
N SER A 308 24.92 9.13 -24.42
CA SER A 308 24.14 9.17 -25.67
C SER A 308 23.11 8.06 -25.80
N ASP A 309 23.50 6.82 -25.52
CA ASP A 309 22.67 5.64 -25.78
C ASP A 309 21.51 5.58 -24.79
N VAL A 310 21.81 5.73 -23.49
CA VAL A 310 20.82 5.79 -22.41
C VAL A 310 19.85 6.96 -22.61
N LYS A 311 20.37 8.14 -22.97
CA LYS A 311 19.53 9.31 -23.26
C LYS A 311 18.60 9.04 -24.44
N SER A 312 19.13 8.50 -25.54
CA SER A 312 18.34 8.24 -26.74
C SER A 312 17.22 7.25 -26.47
N ASP A 313 17.50 6.16 -25.76
CA ASP A 313 16.51 5.14 -25.43
C ASP A 313 15.47 5.66 -24.43
N LEU A 314 15.90 6.43 -23.44
CA LEU A 314 14.98 7.09 -22.51
C LEU A 314 14.05 8.07 -23.24
N LEU A 315 14.56 8.89 -24.16
CA LEU A 315 13.74 9.83 -24.93
C LEU A 315 12.68 9.12 -25.78
N LYS A 316 13.00 7.97 -26.37
CA LYS A 316 12.00 7.14 -27.09
C LYS A 316 10.87 6.74 -26.15
N ILE A 317 11.21 6.21 -24.98
CA ILE A 317 10.23 5.76 -23.98
C ILE A 317 9.39 6.92 -23.46
N LEU A 318 10.00 8.07 -23.18
CA LEU A 318 9.26 9.26 -22.74
C LEU A 318 8.30 9.78 -23.82
N ASN A 319 8.68 9.69 -25.10
CA ASN A 319 7.80 10.05 -26.22
C ASN A 319 6.61 9.09 -26.37
N ASP A 320 6.79 7.81 -26.05
CA ASP A 320 5.69 6.85 -26.04
C ASP A 320 4.77 7.08 -24.83
N LEU A 321 5.35 7.28 -23.64
CA LEU A 321 4.60 7.60 -22.42
C LEU A 321 3.89 8.95 -22.47
N SER A 322 4.41 9.94 -23.21
CA SER A 322 3.74 11.24 -23.40
C SER A 322 2.46 11.13 -24.23
N LYS A 323 2.31 10.06 -25.03
CA LYS A 323 1.12 9.76 -25.84
C LYS A 323 0.13 8.83 -25.13
N TYR A 324 0.34 8.59 -23.85
CA TYR A 324 -0.44 7.64 -23.09
C TYR A 324 -1.84 8.14 -22.75
N GLU A 325 -2.78 8.04 -23.70
CA GLU A 325 -4.14 8.61 -23.64
C GLU A 325 -4.89 8.33 -22.33
N ASN A 326 -4.71 7.14 -21.74
CA ASN A 326 -5.42 6.70 -20.55
C ASN A 326 -4.76 7.10 -19.21
N ASN A 327 -3.60 7.79 -19.23
CA ASN A 327 -2.91 8.19 -18.00
C ASN A 327 -2.20 9.55 -18.11
N GLU A 328 -2.96 10.63 -17.90
CA GLU A 328 -2.46 12.01 -18.00
C GLU A 328 -1.32 12.33 -17.00
N GLN A 329 -1.29 11.68 -15.83
CA GLN A 329 -0.24 11.89 -14.84
C GLN A 329 1.11 11.36 -15.32
N ILE A 330 1.11 10.20 -15.97
CA ILE A 330 2.30 9.66 -16.63
C ILE A 330 2.71 10.56 -17.80
N GLN A 331 1.76 11.00 -18.63
CA GLN A 331 2.07 11.91 -19.74
C GLN A 331 2.79 13.17 -19.25
N LEU A 332 2.27 13.82 -18.20
CA LEU A 332 2.88 15.02 -17.63
C LEU A 332 4.27 14.77 -17.08
N LYS A 333 4.48 13.68 -16.33
CA LYS A 333 5.81 13.35 -15.79
C LYS A 333 6.80 12.98 -16.89
N ALA A 334 6.35 12.33 -17.96
CA ALA A 334 7.19 12.04 -19.12
C ALA A 334 7.61 13.34 -19.84
N ILE A 335 6.69 14.28 -20.02
CA ILE A 335 6.96 15.61 -20.61
C ILE A 335 7.92 16.41 -19.72
N GLU A 336 7.69 16.43 -18.41
CA GLU A 336 8.53 17.10 -17.41
C GLU A 336 9.96 16.54 -17.40
N LEU A 337 10.13 15.21 -17.49
CA LEU A 337 11.46 14.64 -17.60
C LEU A 337 12.11 14.97 -18.95
N THR A 338 11.33 14.97 -20.04
CA THR A 338 11.84 15.34 -21.38
C THR A 338 12.38 16.76 -21.41
N SER A 339 11.69 17.73 -20.78
CA SER A 339 12.15 19.11 -20.71
C SER A 339 13.44 19.27 -19.89
N LEU A 340 13.69 18.40 -18.92
CA LEU A 340 14.96 18.39 -18.18
C LEU A 340 16.13 17.88 -19.02
N LEU A 341 15.87 17.04 -20.03
CA LEU A 341 16.90 16.36 -20.84
C LEU A 341 17.26 17.09 -22.14
N LEU A 342 16.32 17.84 -22.71
CA LEU A 342 16.49 18.55 -23.96
C LEU A 342 16.75 20.04 -23.73
N PRO A 343 17.54 20.69 -24.59
CA PRO A 343 17.51 22.14 -24.73
C PRO A 343 16.10 22.62 -25.06
N GLU A 344 15.76 23.82 -24.60
CA GLU A 344 14.41 24.39 -24.76
C GLU A 344 13.92 24.44 -26.21
N GLU A 345 14.79 24.81 -27.15
CA GLU A 345 14.44 24.86 -28.57
C GLU A 345 14.09 23.48 -29.16
N GLU A 346 14.79 22.43 -28.74
CA GLU A 346 14.52 21.05 -29.16
C GLU A 346 13.21 20.56 -28.53
N PHE A 347 13.02 20.82 -27.23
CA PHE A 347 11.80 20.47 -26.52
C PHE A 347 10.55 21.10 -27.16
N ARG A 348 10.60 22.39 -27.49
CA ARG A 348 9.50 23.14 -28.15
C ARG A 348 9.22 22.65 -29.57
N LYS A 349 10.22 22.15 -30.30
CA LYS A 349 10.03 21.56 -31.64
C LYS A 349 9.34 20.20 -31.59
N GLU A 350 9.69 19.39 -30.59
CA GLU A 350 9.19 18.02 -30.47
C GLU A 350 7.82 17.94 -29.79
N ASN A 351 7.48 18.92 -28.94
CA ASN A 351 6.23 18.94 -28.19
C ASN A 351 5.33 20.09 -28.64
N ASN A 352 4.09 19.77 -29.01
CA ASN A 352 3.07 20.79 -29.30
C ASN A 352 2.75 21.57 -28.01
N THR A 353 3.20 22.83 -27.95
CA THR A 353 3.04 23.73 -26.79
C THR A 353 1.57 23.87 -26.35
N GLU A 354 0.62 23.90 -27.28
CA GLU A 354 -0.81 23.97 -26.95
C GLU A 354 -1.28 22.70 -26.25
N ARG A 355 -0.86 21.54 -26.75
CA ARG A 355 -1.19 20.23 -26.14
C ARG A 355 -0.61 20.12 -24.74
N VAL A 356 0.67 20.48 -24.57
CA VAL A 356 1.36 20.44 -23.28
C VAL A 356 0.65 21.36 -22.29
N THR A 357 0.40 22.61 -22.68
CA THR A 357 -0.31 23.60 -21.85
C THR A 357 -1.72 23.12 -21.49
N GLY A 358 -2.45 22.53 -22.43
CA GLY A 358 -3.78 21.96 -22.20
C GLY A 358 -3.77 20.84 -21.16
N LEU A 359 -2.81 19.92 -21.22
CA LEU A 359 -2.64 18.86 -20.22
C LEU A 359 -2.32 19.41 -18.83
N PHE A 360 -1.44 20.41 -18.73
CA PHE A 360 -1.10 21.07 -17.48
C PHE A 360 -2.31 21.77 -16.84
N VAL A 361 -2.99 22.62 -17.60
CA VAL A 361 -4.16 23.37 -17.13
C VAL A 361 -5.26 22.41 -16.68
N LYS A 362 -5.52 21.34 -17.44
CA LYS A 362 -6.49 20.31 -17.08
C LYS A 362 -6.15 19.65 -15.73
N ASN A 363 -4.91 19.23 -15.53
CA ASN A 363 -4.49 18.57 -14.29
C ASN A 363 -4.43 19.52 -13.09
N PHE A 364 -4.01 20.76 -13.30
CA PHE A 364 -4.04 21.80 -12.27
C PHE A 364 -5.49 22.07 -11.82
N ASN A 365 -6.40 22.32 -12.76
CA ASN A 365 -7.80 22.58 -12.45
C ASN A 365 -8.47 21.39 -11.75
N ALA A 366 -8.16 20.16 -12.18
CA ALA A 366 -8.65 18.96 -11.50
C ALA A 366 -8.15 18.87 -10.05
N ALA A 367 -6.88 19.19 -9.79
CA ALA A 367 -6.31 19.19 -8.44
C ALA A 367 -6.97 20.25 -7.53
N ILE A 368 -7.26 21.44 -8.07
CA ILE A 368 -7.97 22.50 -7.36
C ILE A 368 -9.42 22.10 -7.06
N GLN A 369 -10.14 21.54 -8.04
CA GLN A 369 -11.52 21.06 -7.87
C GLN A 369 -11.62 19.94 -6.82
N ASP A 370 -10.62 19.07 -6.74
CA ASP A 370 -10.50 18.01 -5.74
C ASP A 370 -10.10 18.52 -4.34
N GLY A 371 -9.82 19.81 -4.16
CA GLY A 371 -9.32 20.38 -2.91
C GLY A 371 -7.89 19.92 -2.54
N LYS A 372 -7.11 19.43 -3.50
CA LYS A 372 -5.75 18.87 -3.28
C LYS A 372 -4.69 19.92 -3.61
N SER A 373 -4.55 20.92 -2.74
CA SER A 373 -3.57 22.02 -2.90
C SER A 373 -2.14 21.54 -3.16
N ASN A 374 -1.67 20.54 -2.41
CA ASN A 374 -0.33 19.94 -2.61
C ASN A 374 -0.13 19.38 -4.03
N LYS A 375 -1.19 18.80 -4.62
CA LYS A 375 -1.14 18.26 -5.98
C LYS A 375 -1.13 19.37 -7.02
N ALA A 376 -1.85 20.46 -6.76
CA ALA A 376 -1.78 21.66 -7.61
C ALA A 376 -0.37 22.28 -7.59
N ASP A 377 0.26 22.35 -6.41
CA ASP A 377 1.64 22.83 -6.26
C ASP A 377 2.65 21.92 -6.98
N GLU A 378 2.47 20.59 -6.92
CA GLU A 378 3.31 19.64 -7.66
C GLU A 378 3.21 19.84 -9.18
N VAL A 379 2.01 20.12 -9.71
CA VAL A 379 1.80 20.44 -11.13
C VAL A 379 2.50 21.76 -11.49
N LEU A 380 2.41 22.78 -10.64
CA LEU A 380 3.09 24.07 -10.84
C LEU A 380 4.62 23.95 -10.81
N ARG A 381 5.18 23.12 -9.93
CA ARG A 381 6.65 22.90 -9.90
C ARG A 381 7.16 22.22 -11.18
N GLY A 382 6.34 21.37 -11.80
CA GLY A 382 6.64 20.81 -13.12
C GLY A 382 6.79 21.89 -14.19
N LEU A 383 6.11 23.03 -14.04
CA LEU A 383 6.22 24.19 -14.93
C LEU A 383 7.46 25.05 -14.66
N ASN A 384 8.00 25.10 -13.45
CA ASN A 384 9.22 25.89 -13.18
C ASN A 384 10.47 25.39 -13.94
N GLY A 385 10.41 24.20 -14.55
CA GLY A 385 11.42 23.70 -15.49
C GLY A 385 11.07 23.95 -16.98
N ILE A 386 9.94 24.58 -17.27
CA ILE A 386 9.44 24.92 -18.60
C ILE A 386 9.13 26.42 -18.57
N GLU A 387 10.08 27.27 -18.96
CA GLU A 387 9.77 28.69 -19.11
C GLU A 387 8.71 28.85 -20.21
N ILE A 388 7.46 29.12 -19.80
CA ILE A 388 6.35 29.44 -20.70
C ILE A 388 6.55 30.91 -21.09
N ALA A 389 6.80 31.14 -22.38
CA ALA A 389 6.98 32.48 -22.97
C ALA A 389 5.67 33.27 -23.05
#